data_AF-A0A6J6IW22-F1
#
_entry.id   AF-A0A6J6IW22-F1
#
_cell.length_a   1.000
_cell.length_b   1.000
_cell.length_c   1.000
_cell.angle_alpha   90.00
_cell.angle_beta   90.00
_cell.angle_gamma   90.00
#
_symmetry.space_group_name_H-M   'P 1'
#
loop_
_entity.id
_entity.type
_entity.pdbx_description
1 polymer ?
#
loop_
_entity_poly.entity_id
_entity_poly.type
_entity_poly.pdbx_seq_one_letter_code
_entity_poly.pdbx_strand_id
1 'polypeptide(L)'
;MATPAEQRKLIAHDVHTDELPPLPQRDSRIEVERWIEAPETVRLLGQDLGDGGATVGYVRRIHRYFLWRAGPAVGADARYAAVAADDLERIWTFRLHPDGEGEGEGPDGVVHARFRSWKEALRDDSDAQTADDPERPGQS
;
A
#
# COMPACT_ATOMS: atom_id res chain seq x y z
N MET A 1 -5.75 -5.17 -24.84
CA MET A 1 -5.65 -3.92 -24.05
C MET A 1 -5.85 -4.29 -22.59
N ALA A 2 -5.00 -3.82 -21.67
CA ALA A 2 -5.16 -4.16 -20.25
C ALA A 2 -6.25 -3.27 -19.64
N THR A 3 -7.28 -3.87 -19.05
CA THR A 3 -8.35 -3.14 -18.35
C THR A 3 -7.73 -2.26 -17.24
N PRO A 4 -7.99 -0.95 -17.23
CA PRO A 4 -7.54 -0.06 -16.16
C PRO A 4 -7.98 -0.58 -14.79
N ALA A 5 -7.14 -0.44 -13.76
CA ALA A 5 -7.42 -0.98 -12.42
C ALA A 5 -8.77 -0.48 -11.85
N GLU A 6 -9.14 0.74 -12.19
CA GLU A 6 -10.41 1.40 -11.87
C GLU A 6 -11.64 0.76 -12.52
N GLN A 7 -11.50 0.13 -13.70
CA GLN A 7 -12.59 -0.55 -14.41
C GLN A 7 -12.76 -2.04 -14.02
N ARG A 8 -11.91 -2.55 -13.12
CA ARG A 8 -12.00 -3.94 -12.64
C ARG A 8 -13.19 -4.12 -11.72
N LYS A 9 -13.70 -5.35 -11.64
CA LYS A 9 -14.83 -5.68 -10.78
C LYS A 9 -14.42 -5.51 -9.31
N LEU A 10 -15.13 -4.65 -8.60
CA LEU A 10 -14.98 -4.56 -7.14
C LEU A 10 -15.37 -5.88 -6.50
N ILE A 11 -14.59 -6.34 -5.53
CA ILE A 11 -14.97 -7.51 -4.75
C ILE A 11 -16.24 -7.23 -3.95
N ALA A 12 -17.13 -8.22 -3.89
CA ALA A 12 -18.43 -8.09 -3.22
C ALA A 12 -18.41 -8.58 -1.75
N HIS A 13 -17.26 -9.05 -1.28
CA HIS A 13 -17.06 -9.52 0.10
C HIS A 13 -16.01 -8.66 0.78
N ASP A 14 -15.99 -8.73 2.10
CA ASP A 14 -14.96 -8.10 2.92
C ASP A 14 -13.79 -9.09 3.09
N VAL A 15 -12.57 -8.56 3.19
CA VAL A 15 -11.32 -9.34 3.26
C VAL A 15 -10.55 -8.99 4.53
N HIS A 16 -9.95 -10.02 5.12
CA HIS A 16 -9.00 -9.89 6.20
C HIS A 16 -7.59 -9.60 5.70
N THR A 17 -6.74 -9.15 6.62
CA THR A 17 -5.32 -8.84 6.34
C THR A 17 -4.58 -10.05 5.73
N ASP A 18 -4.84 -11.27 6.23
CA ASP A 18 -4.21 -12.50 5.72
C ASP A 18 -4.72 -12.93 4.33
N GLU A 19 -5.93 -12.51 3.97
CA GLU A 19 -6.56 -12.83 2.69
C GLU A 19 -6.09 -11.90 1.55
N LEU A 20 -5.34 -10.84 1.87
CA LEU A 20 -4.84 -9.90 0.87
C LEU A 20 -3.80 -10.59 -0.03
N PRO A 21 -4.05 -10.64 -1.36
CA PRO A 21 -3.23 -11.44 -2.25
C PRO A 21 -1.84 -10.83 -2.40
N PRO A 22 -0.78 -11.65 -2.48
CA PRO A 22 0.59 -11.15 -2.64
C PRO A 22 0.82 -10.48 -3.99
N LEU A 23 0.04 -10.84 -5.01
CA LEU A 23 0.18 -10.36 -6.38
C LEU A 23 -0.91 -9.35 -6.76
N PRO A 24 -0.64 -8.42 -7.69
CA PRO A 24 -1.64 -7.51 -8.21
C PRO A 24 -2.77 -8.27 -8.90
N GLN A 25 -4.01 -7.99 -8.50
CA GLN A 25 -5.19 -8.63 -9.08
C GLN A 25 -5.48 -8.06 -10.47
N ARG A 26 -5.70 -8.94 -11.45
CA ARG A 26 -5.96 -8.54 -12.84
C ARG A 26 -7.44 -8.30 -13.14
N ASP A 27 -8.31 -9.08 -12.51
CA ASP A 27 -9.75 -9.13 -12.81
C ASP A 27 -10.61 -8.44 -11.74
N SER A 28 -10.03 -8.23 -10.56
CA SER A 28 -10.71 -7.64 -9.41
C SER A 28 -9.92 -6.50 -8.78
N ARG A 29 -10.62 -5.60 -8.10
CA ARG A 29 -10.04 -4.55 -7.26
C ARG A 29 -10.55 -4.70 -5.83
N ILE A 30 -9.67 -4.48 -4.86
CA ILE A 30 -10.01 -4.41 -3.43
C ILE A 30 -9.89 -2.94 -3.04
N GLU A 31 -10.97 -2.38 -2.51
CA GLU A 31 -10.94 -1.05 -1.90
C GLU A 31 -10.62 -1.17 -0.42
N VAL A 32 -10.07 -0.10 0.17
CA VAL A 32 -9.78 -0.06 1.60
C VAL A 32 -11.05 -0.30 2.45
N GLU A 33 -12.22 0.07 1.93
CA GLU A 33 -13.52 -0.17 2.58
C GLU A 33 -13.86 -1.66 2.72
N ARG A 34 -13.30 -2.51 1.85
CA ARG A 34 -13.45 -3.97 1.91
C ARG A 34 -12.45 -4.62 2.86
N TRP A 35 -11.41 -3.92 3.27
CA TRP A 35 -10.45 -4.42 4.24
C TRP A 35 -10.91 -4.13 5.66
N ILE A 36 -11.30 -5.18 6.38
CA ILE A 36 -11.96 -5.10 7.69
C ILE A 36 -11.06 -4.42 8.72
N GLU A 37 -9.81 -4.84 8.76
CA GLU A 37 -8.80 -4.38 9.73
C GLU A 37 -8.08 -3.10 9.25
N ALA A 38 -8.51 -2.51 8.12
CA ALA A 38 -7.84 -1.34 7.57
C ALA A 38 -7.75 -0.21 8.60
N PRO A 39 -6.54 0.28 8.90
CA PRO A 39 -6.37 1.41 9.81
C PRO A 39 -6.99 2.68 9.22
N GLU A 40 -7.50 3.55 10.10
CA GLU A 40 -8.16 4.79 9.70
C GLU A 40 -7.27 5.65 8.81
N THR A 41 -5.97 5.77 9.12
CA THR A 41 -5.00 6.51 8.29
C THR A 41 -5.05 6.13 6.81
N VAL A 42 -5.24 4.84 6.50
CA VAL A 42 -5.33 4.37 5.10
C VAL A 42 -6.73 4.60 4.54
N ARG A 43 -7.78 4.48 5.35
CA ARG A 43 -9.16 4.82 4.94
C ARG A 43 -9.29 6.30 4.59
N LEU A 44 -8.64 7.18 5.35
CA LEU A 44 -8.66 8.63 5.16
C LEU A 44 -7.63 9.11 4.11
N LEU A 45 -6.74 8.24 3.62
CA LEU A 45 -5.60 8.59 2.75
C LEU A 45 -6.02 9.42 1.53
N GLY A 46 -7.16 9.09 0.95
CA GLY A 46 -7.70 9.72 -0.24
C GLY A 46 -8.76 10.78 0.00
N GLN A 47 -9.26 10.96 1.22
CA GLN A 47 -10.37 11.90 1.46
C GLN A 47 -10.03 13.36 1.11
N ASP A 48 -8.77 13.73 1.26
CA ASP A 48 -8.23 15.07 0.94
C ASP A 48 -7.81 15.21 -0.54
N LEU A 49 -7.83 14.12 -1.31
CA LEU A 49 -7.39 14.14 -2.70
C LEU A 49 -8.55 14.43 -3.65
N GLY A 50 -8.57 15.66 -4.18
CA GLY A 50 -9.52 16.10 -5.21
C GLY A 50 -10.88 16.54 -4.69
N ASP A 51 -11.76 16.95 -5.60
CA ASP A 51 -13.11 17.44 -5.29
C ASP A 51 -14.03 16.22 -5.03
N GLY A 52 -14.08 15.77 -3.76
CA GLY A 52 -14.92 14.64 -3.33
C GLY A 52 -14.18 13.42 -2.78
N GLY A 53 -12.85 13.47 -2.69
CA GLY A 53 -12.02 12.40 -2.16
C GLY A 53 -11.77 11.27 -3.16
N ALA A 54 -10.55 10.74 -3.14
CA ALA A 54 -10.13 9.65 -3.99
C ALA A 54 -10.32 8.29 -3.31
N THR A 55 -10.83 7.32 -4.07
CA THR A 55 -10.93 5.94 -3.62
C THR A 55 -9.54 5.34 -3.39
N VAL A 56 -9.37 4.64 -2.28
CA VAL A 56 -8.12 3.93 -1.94
C VAL A 56 -8.24 2.47 -2.37
N GLY A 57 -7.42 2.08 -3.34
CA GLY A 57 -7.38 0.72 -3.88
C GLY A 57 -6.10 -0.02 -3.53
N TYR A 58 -6.23 -1.32 -3.28
CA TYR A 58 -5.10 -2.23 -3.10
C TYR A 58 -4.32 -2.37 -4.40
N VAL A 59 -3.00 -2.22 -4.33
CA VAL A 59 -2.10 -2.34 -5.48
C VAL A 59 -1.45 -3.71 -5.52
N ARG A 60 -0.69 -4.06 -4.48
CA ARG A 60 0.06 -5.32 -4.34
C ARG A 60 0.68 -5.42 -2.95
N ARG A 61 1.26 -6.58 -2.64
CA ARG A 61 2.12 -6.77 -1.48
C ARG A 61 3.59 -6.55 -1.87
N ILE A 62 4.36 -5.93 -0.99
CA ILE A 62 5.81 -5.79 -1.06
C ILE A 62 6.36 -6.37 0.25
N HIS A 63 6.79 -7.63 0.21
CA HIS A 63 7.26 -8.35 1.41
C HIS A 63 6.22 -8.34 2.54
N ARG A 64 6.54 -7.74 3.71
CA ARG A 64 5.59 -7.60 4.81
C ARG A 64 4.56 -6.48 4.57
N TYR A 65 4.78 -5.58 3.61
CA TYR A 65 3.96 -4.38 3.45
C TYR A 65 2.85 -4.54 2.40
N PHE A 66 1.63 -4.13 2.73
CA PHE A 66 0.53 -3.97 1.79
C PHE A 66 0.55 -2.57 1.18
N LEU A 67 0.68 -2.50 -0.14
CA LEU A 67 0.69 -1.24 -0.87
C LEU A 67 -0.72 -0.86 -1.32
N TRP A 68 -1.18 0.29 -0.85
CA TRP A 68 -2.43 0.94 -1.18
C TRP A 68 -2.17 2.21 -1.96
N ARG A 69 -3.12 2.62 -2.80
CA ARG A 69 -3.06 3.86 -3.57
C ARG A 69 -4.40 4.58 -3.53
N ALA A 70 -4.38 5.83 -3.12
CA ALA A 70 -5.42 6.82 -3.30
C ALA A 70 -5.10 7.70 -4.51
N GLY A 71 -6.11 8.02 -5.32
CA GLY A 71 -5.97 8.94 -6.46
C GLY A 71 -5.94 8.25 -7.83
N PRO A 72 -6.16 9.04 -8.90
CA PRO A 72 -6.22 8.54 -10.27
C PRO A 72 -4.86 8.00 -10.74
N ALA A 73 -4.89 7.11 -11.73
CA ALA A 73 -3.70 6.43 -12.22
C ALA A 73 -2.76 7.30 -13.07
N VAL A 74 -3.20 8.46 -13.57
CA VAL A 74 -2.44 9.29 -14.52
C VAL A 74 -2.71 10.78 -14.30
N GLY A 75 -1.65 11.60 -14.25
CA GLY A 75 -1.71 13.06 -14.42
C GLY A 75 -2.26 13.88 -13.24
N ALA A 76 -2.44 13.27 -12.06
CA ALA A 76 -2.91 13.98 -10.86
C ALA A 76 -2.20 13.50 -9.59
N ASP A 77 -2.47 14.20 -8.48
CA ASP A 77 -1.96 13.85 -7.15
C ASP A 77 -2.42 12.44 -6.75
N ALA A 78 -1.45 11.57 -6.47
CA ALA A 78 -1.69 10.21 -6.01
C ALA A 78 -0.95 9.99 -4.69
N ARG A 79 -1.59 9.36 -3.72
CA ARG A 79 -0.97 9.04 -2.44
C ARG A 79 -0.93 7.54 -2.25
N TYR A 80 0.26 7.03 -1.96
CA TYR A 80 0.49 5.63 -1.64
C TYR A 80 0.58 5.47 -0.12
N ALA A 81 0.10 4.35 0.38
CA ALA A 81 0.32 3.93 1.76
C ALA A 81 0.86 2.50 1.78
N ALA A 82 1.85 2.25 2.62
CA ALA A 82 2.37 0.93 2.93
C ALA A 82 2.03 0.60 4.38
N VAL A 83 1.28 -0.47 4.61
CA VAL A 83 0.94 -0.95 5.96
C VAL A 83 1.64 -2.27 6.21
N ALA A 84 2.32 -2.43 7.34
CA ALA A 84 2.93 -3.71 7.69
C ALA A 84 1.85 -4.76 7.98
N ALA A 85 2.02 -5.97 7.48
CA ALA A 85 1.06 -7.07 7.65
C ALA A 85 1.06 -7.63 9.07
N ASP A 86 2.18 -7.52 9.78
CA ASP A 86 2.34 -7.95 11.17
C ASP A 86 1.89 -6.89 12.18
N ASP A 87 1.89 -5.62 11.80
CA ASP A 87 1.59 -4.49 12.68
C ASP A 87 0.90 -3.36 11.91
N LEU A 88 -0.42 -3.25 12.07
CA LEU A 88 -1.24 -2.31 11.29
C LEU A 88 -1.05 -0.84 11.71
N GLU A 89 -0.34 -0.58 12.80
CA GLU A 89 0.04 0.76 13.24
C GLU A 89 1.26 1.30 12.47
N ARG A 90 2.12 0.41 11.95
CA ARG A 90 3.23 0.77 11.05
C ARG A 90 2.73 1.08 9.64
N ILE A 91 2.41 2.35 9.44
CA ILE A 91 1.89 2.89 8.19
C ILE A 91 2.84 3.97 7.67
N TRP A 92 3.31 3.79 6.44
CA TRP A 92 4.15 4.76 5.74
C TRP A 92 3.39 5.33 4.55
N THR A 93 3.48 6.63 4.31
CA THR A 93 2.79 7.26 3.20
C THR A 93 3.76 7.93 2.24
N PHE A 94 3.43 7.91 0.95
CA PHE A 94 4.21 8.54 -0.10
C PHE A 94 3.27 9.28 -1.05
N ARG A 95 3.43 10.59 -1.15
CA ARG A 95 2.68 11.43 -2.08
C ARG A 95 3.44 11.55 -3.39
N LEU A 96 2.74 11.38 -4.50
CA LEU A 96 3.23 11.57 -5.85
C LEU A 96 2.46 12.73 -6.48
N HIS A 97 3.18 13.79 -6.83
CA HIS A 97 2.64 14.99 -7.46
C HIS A 97 2.49 14.80 -8.97
N PRO A 98 1.61 15.59 -9.62
CA PRO A 98 1.43 15.53 -11.07
C PRO A 98 2.69 15.86 -11.88
N ASP A 99 3.65 16.58 -11.30
CA ASP A 99 4.95 16.90 -11.92
C ASP A 99 5.89 15.67 -11.98
N GLY A 100 5.53 14.58 -11.31
CA GLY A 100 6.35 13.36 -11.20
C GLY A 100 7.31 13.37 -10.00
N GLU A 101 7.40 14.50 -9.29
CA GLU A 101 8.01 14.59 -7.97
C GLU A 101 7.16 13.84 -6.94
N GLY A 102 7.79 13.28 -5.92
CA GLY A 102 7.06 12.69 -4.81
C GLY A 102 7.84 12.78 -3.51
N GLU A 103 7.15 12.63 -2.40
CA GLU A 103 7.72 12.74 -1.07
C GLU A 103 7.02 11.76 -0.14
N GLY A 104 7.79 11.03 0.66
CA GLY A 104 7.22 10.14 1.67
C GLY A 104 8.26 9.65 2.67
N GLU A 105 7.85 9.54 3.92
CA GLU A 105 8.67 8.95 4.97
C GLU A 105 8.72 7.42 4.80
N GLY A 106 9.92 6.86 4.86
CA GLY A 106 10.16 5.42 4.88
C GLY A 106 10.33 4.87 6.29
N PRO A 107 10.30 3.54 6.47
CA PRO A 107 10.52 2.88 7.76
C PRO A 107 11.90 3.16 8.38
N ASP A 108 12.85 3.57 7.55
CA ASP A 108 14.19 4.00 7.92
C ASP A 108 14.23 5.41 8.56
N GLY A 109 13.09 6.09 8.66
CA GLY A 109 12.98 7.45 9.21
C GLY A 109 13.49 8.54 8.26
N VAL A 110 13.70 8.21 6.98
CA VAL A 110 14.16 9.15 5.95
C VAL A 110 12.99 9.56 5.07
N VAL A 111 12.95 10.83 4.70
CA VAL A 111 12.03 11.35 3.69
C VAL A 111 12.61 11.08 2.30
N HIS A 112 11.94 10.22 1.54
CA HIS A 112 12.34 9.82 0.20
C HIS A 112 11.66 10.73 -0.83
N ALA A 113 12.44 11.34 -1.71
CA ALA A 113 11.92 12.14 -2.84
C ALA A 113 11.54 11.27 -4.07
N ARG A 114 11.84 9.97 -4.03
CA ARG A 114 11.62 9.05 -5.15
C ARG A 114 10.86 7.83 -4.70
N PHE A 115 9.79 7.51 -5.44
CA PHE A 115 8.96 6.33 -5.16
C PHE A 115 9.73 5.01 -5.21
N ARG A 116 10.80 4.94 -6.03
CA ARG A 116 11.66 3.76 -6.09
C ARG A 116 12.44 3.57 -4.78
N SER A 117 13.12 4.62 -4.31
CA SER A 117 13.91 4.60 -3.08
C SER A 117 13.04 4.27 -1.87
N TRP A 118 11.85 4.86 -1.80
CA TRP A 118 10.88 4.54 -0.74
C TRP A 118 10.50 3.04 -0.70
N LYS A 119 10.28 2.41 -1.86
CA LYS A 119 10.02 0.95 -1.91
C LYS A 119 11.25 0.11 -1.56
N GLU A 120 12.45 0.59 -1.88
CA GLU A 120 13.70 -0.08 -1.52
C GLU A 120 13.86 -0.08 0.00
N ALA A 121 13.55 1.02 0.68
CA ALA A 121 13.53 1.09 2.15
C ALA A 121 12.50 0.14 2.79
N LEU A 122 11.28 0.06 2.27
CA LEU A 122 10.27 -0.91 2.74
C LEU A 122 10.76 -2.35 2.61
N ARG A 123 11.52 -2.64 1.56
CA ARG A 123 12.11 -3.96 1.34
C ARG A 123 13.25 -4.22 2.32
N ASP A 124 14.12 -3.24 2.53
CA ASP A 124 15.27 -3.35 3.43
C ASP A 124 14.81 -3.56 4.87
N ASP A 125 13.81 -2.81 5.35
CA ASP A 125 13.20 -3.01 6.66
C ASP A 125 12.63 -4.44 6.82
N SER A 126 11.98 -4.97 5.77
CA SER A 126 11.46 -6.34 5.81
C SER A 126 12.57 -7.38 5.95
N ASP A 127 13.72 -7.15 5.32
CA ASP A 127 14.90 -8.00 5.39
C ASP A 127 15.56 -7.91 6.77
N ALA A 128 15.71 -6.69 7.30
CA ALA A 128 16.21 -6.43 8.64
C ALA A 128 15.35 -7.09 9.73
N GLN A 129 14.02 -7.00 9.63
CA GLN A 129 13.11 -7.65 10.57
C GLN A 129 13.19 -9.18 10.49
N THR A 130 13.43 -9.73 9.29
CA THR A 130 13.63 -11.18 9.10
C THR A 130 14.96 -11.63 9.70
N ALA A 131 16.00 -10.79 9.65
CA ALA A 131 17.30 -11.07 10.26
C ALA A 131 17.30 -10.93 11.79
N ASP A 132 16.48 -10.02 12.33
CA ASP A 132 16.31 -9.76 13.77
C ASP A 132 15.30 -10.72 14.45
N ASP A 133 14.67 -11.64 13.71
CA ASP A 133 13.88 -12.75 14.26
C ASP A 133 14.75 -14.03 14.36
N PRO A 134 15.58 -14.21 15.41
CA PRO A 134 16.41 -15.40 15.58
C PRO A 134 15.62 -16.66 15.96
N GLU A 135 14.29 -16.61 16.08
CA GLU A 135 13.44 -17.70 16.57
C GLU A 135 12.48 -18.25 15.52
N ARG A 136 13.01 -18.94 14.50
CA ARG A 136 12.34 -20.13 13.97
C ARG A 136 13.05 -21.41 14.43
N PRO A 137 12.73 -21.94 15.62
CA PRO A 137 13.07 -23.32 15.92
C PRO A 137 12.23 -24.25 15.03
N GLY A 138 12.93 -24.96 14.14
CA GLY A 138 12.60 -26.28 13.59
C GLY A 138 11.15 -26.57 13.18
N GLN A 139 10.89 -26.61 11.86
CA GLN A 139 9.96 -27.62 11.34
C GLN A 139 10.74 -28.94 11.21
N SER A 140 10.44 -29.87 12.12
CA SER A 140 10.77 -31.30 12.04
C SER A 140 9.49 -32.10 11.85
#